data_AF-A0A535DVY1-F1
#
_entry.id   AF-A0A535DVY1-F1
#
_cell.length_a   1.000
_cell.length_b   1.000
_cell.length_c   1.000
_cell.angle_alpha   90.00
_cell.angle_beta   90.00
_cell.angle_gamma   90.00
#
_symmetry.space_group_name_H-M   'P 1'
#
loop_
_entity.id
_entity.type
_entity.pdbx_description
1 polymer ?
#
loop_
_entity_poly.entity_id
_entity_poly.type
_entity_poly.pdbx_seq_one_letter_code
_entity_poly.pdbx_strand_id
1 'polypeptide(L)' 'QVVAEEQAYNAAIAAVVAREGATLVDLYAAGDVPDQHPGYVSRDGFHPSAEGAAAIAATFAAALGIPPPSPTPPSSG' A
#
# COMPACT_ATOMS: atom_id res chain seq x y z
N GLN A 1 -8.14 7.72 17.64
CA GLN A 1 -9.43 7.88 16.94
C GLN A 1 -9.28 7.52 15.45
N VAL A 2 -8.29 8.08 14.74
CA VAL A 2 -7.96 7.74 13.33
C VAL A 2 -7.68 6.24 13.12
N VAL A 3 -6.86 5.61 13.98
CA VAL A 3 -6.53 4.17 13.87
C VAL A 3 -7.78 3.28 13.93
N ALA A 4 -8.77 3.59 14.77
CA ALA A 4 -9.94 2.74 14.92
C ALA A 4 -10.85 2.76 13.68
N GLU A 5 -10.90 3.90 12.99
CA GLU A 5 -11.67 4.06 11.75
C GLU A 5 -10.97 3.39 10.57
N GLU A 6 -9.63 3.53 10.48
CA GLU A 6 -8.81 2.79 9.50
C GLU A 6 -8.97 1.27 9.63
N GLN A 7 -8.93 0.75 10.87
CA GLN A 7 -9.15 -0.69 11.11
C GLN A 7 -10.55 -1.15 10.72
N ALA A 8 -11.57 -0.31 10.90
CA ALA A 8 -12.93 -0.61 10.47
C ALA A 8 -13.05 -0.71 8.94
N TYR A 9 -12.39 0.19 8.21
CA TYR A 9 -12.34 0.11 6.74
C TYR A 9 -11.57 -1.12 6.27
N ASN A 10 -10.41 -1.42 6.87
CA ASN A 10 -9.63 -2.62 6.53
C ASN A 10 -10.46 -3.90 6.73
N ALA A 11 -11.19 -4.00 7.86
CA ALA A 11 -12.08 -5.13 8.13
C ALA A 11 -13.23 -5.23 7.11
N ALA A 12 -13.84 -4.10 6.72
CA ALA A 12 -14.90 -4.07 5.72
C ALA A 12 -14.39 -4.51 4.34
N ILE A 13 -13.21 -4.06 3.93
CA ILE A 13 -12.56 -4.47 2.67
C ILE A 13 -12.29 -5.98 2.69
N ALA A 14 -11.71 -6.50 3.78
CA ALA A 14 -11.44 -7.94 3.91
C ALA A 14 -12.72 -8.79 3.80
N ALA A 15 -13.82 -8.33 4.40
CA ALA A 15 -15.12 -9.02 4.31
C ALA A 15 -15.68 -9.03 2.88
N VAL A 16 -15.55 -7.93 2.13
CA VAL A 16 -15.96 -7.86 0.72
C VAL A 16 -15.09 -8.78 -0.14
N VAL A 17 -13.76 -8.72 0.01
CA VAL A 17 -12.85 -9.57 -0.75
C VAL A 17 -13.14 -11.06 -0.54
N ALA A 18 -13.38 -11.47 0.70
CA ALA A 18 -13.74 -12.85 1.03
C ALA A 18 -15.06 -13.28 0.37
N ARG A 19 -16.06 -12.39 0.30
CA ARG A 19 -17.36 -12.66 -0.35
C ARG A 19 -17.24 -12.80 -1.87
N GLU A 20 -16.42 -11.96 -2.49
CA GLU A 20 -16.27 -11.93 -3.96
C GLU A 20 -15.21 -12.93 -4.48
N GLY A 21 -14.47 -13.61 -3.60
CA GLY A 21 -13.38 -14.52 -4.00
C GLY A 21 -12.21 -13.79 -4.66
N ALA A 22 -11.99 -12.53 -4.31
CA ALA A 22 -10.88 -11.72 -4.81
C ALA A 22 -9.59 -11.98 -4.00
N THR A 23 -8.47 -11.48 -4.51
CA THR A 23 -7.19 -11.47 -3.78
C THR A 23 -7.08 -10.19 -2.96
N LEU A 24 -6.91 -10.30 -1.64
CA LEU A 24 -6.62 -9.15 -0.79
C LEU A 24 -5.12 -8.84 -0.82
N VAL A 25 -4.77 -7.61 -1.13
CA VAL A 25 -3.41 -7.08 -0.94
C VAL A 25 -3.43 -6.18 0.29
N ASP A 26 -2.94 -6.70 1.41
CA ASP A 26 -3.00 -6.04 2.72
C ASP A 26 -1.71 -5.25 3.00
N LEU A 27 -1.73 -3.96 2.67
CA LEU A 27 -0.60 -3.05 2.88
C LEU A 27 -0.33 -2.80 4.37
N TYR A 28 -1.36 -2.83 5.22
CA TYR A 28 -1.23 -2.60 6.66
C TYR A 28 -0.50 -3.77 7.33
N ALA A 29 -0.86 -5.01 6.97
CA ALA A 29 -0.16 -6.21 7.44
C ALA A 29 1.26 -6.33 6.86
N ALA A 30 1.48 -5.85 5.62
CA ALA A 30 2.79 -5.87 4.97
C ALA A 30 3.81 -4.90 5.58
N GLY A 31 3.36 -3.88 6.32
CA GLY A 31 4.24 -2.85 6.85
C GLY A 31 4.26 -1.57 6.03
N ASP A 32 3.71 -1.57 4.81
CA ASP A 32 3.91 -0.54 3.78
C ASP A 32 3.03 0.71 3.98
N VAL A 33 2.82 1.12 5.23
CA VAL A 33 1.99 2.27 5.60
C VAL A 33 2.81 3.37 6.31
N PRO A 34 2.42 4.65 6.20
CA PRO A 34 3.18 5.77 6.76
C PRO A 34 3.46 5.67 8.26
N ASP A 35 2.54 5.08 9.04
CA ASP A 35 2.69 4.91 10.49
C ASP A 35 3.87 4.00 10.87
N GLN A 36 4.29 3.12 9.96
CA GLN A 36 5.41 2.20 10.13
C GLN A 36 6.64 2.61 9.29
N HIS A 37 6.42 3.32 8.18
CA HIS A 37 7.47 3.92 7.35
C HIS A 37 7.17 5.40 7.07
N PRO A 38 7.56 6.32 7.96
CA PRO A 38 7.30 7.76 7.77
C PRO A 38 7.91 8.35 6.49
N GLY A 39 8.92 7.70 5.90
CA GLY A 39 9.51 8.10 4.61
C GLY A 39 8.65 7.73 3.39
N TYR A 40 7.61 6.92 3.57
CA TYR A 40 6.73 6.48 2.47
C TYR A 40 5.63 7.48 2.16
N VAL A 41 5.49 8.54 2.96
CA VAL A 41 4.55 9.64 2.69
C VAL A 41 5.30 10.86 2.18
N SER A 42 4.72 11.54 1.20
CA SER A 42 5.24 12.79 0.65
C SER A 42 5.03 13.94 1.66
N ARG A 43 5.54 15.13 1.32
CA ARG A 43 5.43 16.33 2.17
C ARG A 43 3.99 16.79 2.40
N ASP A 44 3.04 16.37 1.57
CA ASP A 44 1.63 16.68 1.75
C ASP A 44 0.95 15.84 2.85
N GLY A 45 1.66 14.86 3.41
CA GLY A 45 1.16 14.01 4.48
C GLY A 45 0.07 13.03 4.02
N PHE A 46 -0.09 12.83 2.71
CA PHE A 46 -1.13 11.94 2.17
C PHE A 46 -0.64 11.07 1.01
N HIS A 47 -0.06 11.65 -0.03
CA HIS A 47 0.36 10.86 -1.18
C HIS A 47 1.62 10.04 -0.86
N PRO A 48 1.80 8.85 -1.45
CA PRO A 48 3.05 8.13 -1.33
C PRO A 48 4.23 8.95 -1.86
N SER A 49 5.38 8.85 -1.21
CA SER A 49 6.66 9.25 -1.80
C SER A 49 7.02 8.28 -2.94
N ALA A 50 8.09 8.59 -3.70
CA ALA A 50 8.58 7.66 -4.72
C ALA A 50 8.96 6.29 -4.12
N GLU A 51 9.51 6.28 -2.92
CA GLU A 51 9.86 5.05 -2.19
C GLU A 51 8.59 4.30 -1.74
N GLY A 52 7.61 5.01 -1.19
CA GLY A 52 6.33 4.42 -0.79
C GLY A 52 5.55 3.82 -1.96
N ALA A 53 5.52 4.51 -3.10
CA ALA A 53 4.91 4.00 -4.32
C ALA A 53 5.60 2.72 -4.83
N ALA A 54 6.94 2.64 -4.73
CA ALA A 54 7.69 1.44 -5.11
C ALA A 54 7.40 0.25 -4.16
N ALA A 55 7.30 0.50 -2.86
CA ALA A 55 6.96 -0.53 -1.86
C ALA A 55 5.54 -1.09 -2.11
N ILE A 56 4.55 -0.20 -2.28
CA ILE A 56 3.18 -0.59 -2.61
C ILE A 56 3.17 -1.46 -3.88
N ALA A 57 3.87 -1.03 -4.94
CA ALA A 57 3.90 -1.76 -6.19
C ALA A 57 4.57 -3.13 -6.07
N ALA A 58 5.60 -3.27 -5.23
CA ALA A 58 6.24 -4.55 -4.93
C ALA A 58 5.29 -5.51 -4.21
N THR A 59 4.50 -5.02 -3.26
CA THR A 59 3.52 -5.82 -2.51
C THR A 59 2.38 -6.31 -3.40
N PHE A 60 1.92 -5.48 -4.35
CA PHE A 60 0.98 -5.92 -5.38
C PHE A 60 1.60 -6.95 -6.33
N ALA A 61 2.84 -6.74 -6.78
CA ALA A 61 3.52 -7.68 -7.68
C ALA A 61 3.69 -9.07 -7.01
N ALA A 62 4.04 -9.10 -5.73
CA ALA A 62 4.13 -10.32 -4.94
C ALA A 62 2.78 -11.07 -4.87
N ALA A 63 1.68 -10.35 -4.62
CA ALA A 63 0.34 -10.94 -4.58
C ALA A 63 -0.12 -11.49 -5.95
N LEU A 64 0.36 -10.90 -7.05
CA LEU A 64 0.07 -11.33 -8.42
C LEU A 64 1.04 -12.40 -8.94
N GLY A 65 2.11 -12.71 -8.20
CA GLY A 65 3.15 -13.65 -8.63
C GLY A 65 3.97 -13.14 -9.82
N ILE A 66 4.11 -11.83 -9.98
CA ILE A 66 4.89 -11.18 -11.04
C ILE A 66 6.10 -10.45 -10.46
N PRO A 67 7.14 -10.16 -11.27
CA PRO A 67 8.24 -9.31 -10.83
C PRO A 67 7.76 -7.90 -10.47
N PRO A 68 8.38 -7.24 -9.46
CA PRO A 68 8.06 -5.85 -9.13
C PRO A 68 8.39 -4.92 -10.31
N PRO A 69 7.65 -3.81 -10.48
CA PRO A 69 7.95 -2.87 -11.54
C PRO A 69 9.33 -2.23 -11.33
N SER A 70 10.05 -2.01 -12.44
CA SER A 70 11.29 -1.24 -12.41
C SER A 70 11.01 0.17 -11.88
N PRO A 71 11.86 0.73 -11.01
CA PRO A 71 11.70 2.10 -10.55
C PRO A 71 11.74 3.04 -11.76
N THR A 72 10.74 3.91 -11.88
CA THR A 72 10.77 4.98 -12.88
C THR A 72 11.97 5.87 -12.55
N PRO A 73 12.92 6.08 -13.46
CA PRO A 73 14.00 7.03 -13.20
C PRO A 73 13.39 8.41 -12.92
N PRO A 74 14.00 9.21 -12.01
CA PRO A 74 13.49 10.55 -11.74
C PRO A 74 13.39 11.32 -13.06
N SER A 75 12.24 11.97 -13.27
CA SER A 75 12.08 12.88 -14.40
C SER A 75 13.20 13.92 -14.32
N SER A 76 14.06 13.96 -15.33
CA SER A 76 15.10 14.98 -15.47
C SER A 76 14.41 16.34 -15.54
N GLY A 77 14.37 17.05 -14.41
CA GLY A 77 14.01 18.45 -14.32
C GLY A 77 15.21 19.34 -14.65
#